data_AF-A0AAJ1ZTQ3-F1
#
_entry.id   AF-A0AAJ1ZTQ3-F1
#
_cell.length_a   1.000
_cell.length_b   1.000
_cell.length_c   1.000
_cell.angle_alpha   90.00
_cell.angle_beta   90.00
_cell.angle_gamma   90.00
#
_symmetry.space_group_name_H-M   'P 1'
#
loop_
_entity.id
_entity.type
_entity.pdbx_description
1 polymer ?
#
loop_
_entity_poly.entity_id
_entity_poly.type
_entity_poly.pdbx_seq_one_letter_code
_entity_poly.pdbx_strand_id
1 'polypeptide(L)'
;MKRIDCAHRVFVLLGIASVLSMATTAFAQGAGNGSAPPRDPPYIASPALSRNTASTIPGAAALTVATDWPTFGMDRQRSGYNAVERVLNAGNVSQLHAHWTTDIGGPITTQPTLITGVSINGKPTDVVYAATWSGRIVALNAATGAVIWSVQAPTVQTRCGNFNASQGFVGTIGTPTLDRRTNRIYVVTGYGFLHALDLSTGADVMPWVQLLDAANASPKTIVFGSPTLSGSDIYIATASPCDVRPYHGQIVRVSTTNGAILQRWYTTGATGPDGGGIWGPGGVSISPNGRWVYTATGNAFPDAQNAPYAEHVVRLTTDLKLDAANAPPLSTTIDVDFGATPLLFQTAACHPMLAAMQKTGRLYIYDRNTLADGPIYSFQIGRSTPAGNFIGLPAFDPVLNRIYLGNPVDSSSGIVRHGLVALSVQSDCSVAIAWNLPVGVNSAGQNPSISPIVANGVVYYADGIGSEVFAVDARSGAQLWATNNLPAADRVTGGIFTSPTVVNGQLFVAGSDHKIHAYGL
;
A
#
# COMPACT_ATOMS: atom_id res chain seq x y z
N MET A 1 -34.63 52.41 -11.61
CA MET A 1 -36.08 52.55 -11.96
C MET A 1 -36.53 51.23 -12.59
N LYS A 2 -37.74 50.72 -12.26
CA LYS A 2 -38.46 49.57 -12.89
C LYS A 2 -37.67 48.24 -12.98
N ARG A 3 -37.97 47.12 -12.29
CA ARG A 3 -39.20 46.50 -11.73
C ARG A 3 -40.25 46.05 -12.76
N ILE A 4 -40.59 44.75 -12.68
CA ILE A 4 -41.80 43.95 -13.08
C ILE A 4 -41.27 42.48 -13.09
N ASP A 5 -41.59 41.54 -12.16
CA ASP A 5 -42.86 40.87 -11.78
C ASP A 5 -43.50 40.08 -12.97
N CYS A 6 -44.08 38.87 -12.86
CA CYS A 6 -44.62 38.05 -11.76
C CYS A 6 -44.51 36.54 -12.14
N ALA A 7 -44.42 35.56 -11.21
CA ALA A 7 -45.53 34.70 -10.70
C ALA A 7 -46.41 34.00 -11.78
N HIS A 8 -46.98 32.79 -11.66
CA HIS A 8 -47.09 31.76 -10.60
C HIS A 8 -47.88 30.55 -11.21
N ARG A 9 -47.70 29.30 -10.74
CA ARG A 9 -48.77 28.37 -10.23
C ARG A 9 -48.40 26.88 -10.26
N VAL A 10 -48.86 26.19 -9.22
CA VAL A 10 -48.86 24.74 -8.98
C VAL A 10 -50.17 24.14 -9.49
N PHE A 11 -50.14 22.87 -9.95
CA PHE A 11 -51.28 21.95 -9.79
C PHE A 11 -50.82 20.49 -9.67
N VAL A 12 -51.53 19.73 -8.85
CA VAL A 12 -51.35 18.28 -8.57
C VAL A 12 -52.68 17.59 -8.89
N LEU A 13 -52.67 16.40 -9.49
CA LEU A 13 -53.64 15.32 -9.19
C LEU A 13 -53.28 13.95 -9.83
N LEU A 14 -53.92 12.91 -9.30
CA LEU A 14 -53.59 11.48 -9.43
C LEU A 14 -54.21 10.78 -10.67
N GLY A 15 -53.71 9.58 -11.01
CA GLY A 15 -54.50 8.59 -11.77
C GLY A 15 -53.84 7.23 -12.05
N ILE A 16 -54.18 6.20 -11.25
CA ILE A 16 -54.47 4.77 -11.63
C ILE A 16 -53.40 4.06 -12.53
N ALA A 17 -52.51 3.19 -12.02
CA ALA A 17 -52.70 1.81 -11.52
C ALA A 17 -52.93 0.72 -12.59
N SER A 18 -51.97 -0.23 -12.70
CA SER A 18 -52.10 -1.52 -13.40
C SER A 18 -51.32 -2.60 -12.62
N VAL A 19 -51.89 -3.80 -12.50
CA VAL A 19 -51.38 -4.93 -11.68
C VAL A 19 -50.85 -6.04 -12.59
N LEU A 20 -49.74 -6.70 -12.22
CA LEU A 20 -49.47 -8.09 -12.61
C LEU A 20 -48.54 -8.82 -11.61
N SER A 21 -48.72 -10.14 -11.50
CA SER A 21 -47.98 -11.08 -10.64
C SER A 21 -47.51 -12.29 -11.48
N MET A 22 -46.55 -13.14 -11.11
CA MET A 22 -46.01 -13.56 -9.79
C MET A 22 -44.45 -13.39 -9.77
N ALA A 23 -43.61 -13.89 -8.85
CA ALA A 23 -43.72 -15.00 -7.88
C ALA A 23 -42.78 -14.86 -6.67
N THR A 24 -43.17 -15.51 -5.57
CA THR A 24 -42.41 -15.62 -4.32
C THR A 24 -41.54 -16.88 -4.31
N THR A 25 -40.27 -16.74 -3.94
CA THR A 25 -39.46 -17.83 -3.37
C THR A 25 -38.98 -17.41 -1.97
N ALA A 26 -38.90 -18.39 -1.06
CA ALA A 26 -38.98 -18.13 0.37
C ALA A 26 -37.70 -17.54 0.97
N PHE A 27 -37.88 -16.66 1.96
CA PHE A 27 -36.83 -16.25 2.88
C PHE A 27 -36.38 -17.43 3.74
N ALA A 28 -35.06 -17.63 3.84
CA ALA A 28 -34.43 -18.24 5.01
C ALA A 28 -33.69 -17.13 5.76
N GLN A 29 -34.19 -16.74 6.93
CA GLN A 29 -33.54 -15.74 7.78
C GLN A 29 -32.39 -16.39 8.57
N GLY A 30 -31.20 -15.78 8.47
CA GLY A 30 -30.06 -16.00 9.37
C GLY A 30 -29.53 -14.65 9.82
N ALA A 31 -29.37 -14.44 11.12
CA ALA A 31 -29.19 -13.11 11.71
C ALA A 31 -27.77 -12.55 11.58
N GLY A 32 -27.65 -11.22 11.53
CA GLY A 32 -26.35 -10.50 11.55
C GLY A 32 -26.22 -9.43 10.47
N ASN A 33 -27.12 -8.45 10.45
CA ASN A 33 -27.15 -7.44 9.37
C ASN A 33 -26.08 -6.35 9.62
N GLY A 34 -25.07 -6.30 8.75
CA GLY A 34 -23.92 -5.41 8.90
C GLY A 34 -22.81 -5.80 7.92
N SER A 35 -23.13 -5.84 6.62
CA SER A 35 -22.16 -6.17 5.57
C SER A 35 -20.97 -5.22 5.64
N ALA A 36 -19.78 -5.75 5.94
CA ALA A 36 -18.56 -4.96 5.92
C ALA A 36 -18.38 -4.30 4.54
N PRO A 37 -17.89 -3.05 4.48
CA PRO A 37 -17.76 -2.33 3.22
C PRO A 37 -16.91 -3.11 2.21
N PRO A 38 -17.27 -3.05 0.91
CA PRO A 38 -16.67 -3.91 -0.09
C PRO A 38 -15.16 -3.66 -0.19
N ARG A 39 -14.39 -4.74 -0.08
CA ARG A 39 -12.96 -4.84 -0.32
C ARG A 39 -12.68 -6.17 -1.01
N ASP A 40 -11.53 -6.33 -1.63
CA ASP A 40 -11.09 -7.64 -2.11
C ASP A 40 -10.98 -8.59 -0.90
N PRO A 41 -11.70 -9.73 -0.88
CA PRO A 41 -11.55 -10.70 0.19
C PRO A 41 -10.18 -11.37 0.06
N PRO A 42 -9.44 -11.57 1.16
CA PRO A 42 -8.19 -12.31 1.10
C PRO A 42 -8.45 -13.77 0.71
N TYR A 43 -7.45 -14.42 0.10
CA TYR A 43 -7.52 -15.86 -0.17
C TYR A 43 -7.60 -16.64 1.15
N ILE A 44 -8.50 -17.61 1.22
CA ILE A 44 -8.68 -18.48 2.38
C ILE A 44 -8.34 -19.91 1.98
N ALA A 45 -7.31 -20.48 2.61
CA ALA A 45 -6.91 -21.85 2.38
C ALA A 45 -7.97 -22.84 2.89
N SER A 46 -8.03 -24.03 2.27
CA SER A 46 -8.91 -25.09 2.77
C SER A 46 -8.49 -25.51 4.19
N PRO A 47 -9.40 -26.08 5.02
CA PRO A 47 -9.03 -26.54 6.36
C PRO A 47 -7.93 -27.62 6.36
N ALA A 48 -7.86 -28.43 5.30
CA ALA A 48 -6.80 -29.42 5.14
C ALA A 48 -5.45 -28.75 4.81
N LEU A 49 -5.44 -27.77 3.90
CA LEU A 49 -4.22 -27.03 3.56
C LEU A 49 -3.73 -26.20 4.75
N SER A 50 -4.63 -25.49 5.42
CA SER A 50 -4.33 -24.69 6.61
C SER A 50 -3.69 -25.53 7.71
N ARG A 51 -4.23 -26.73 8.02
CA ARG A 51 -3.60 -27.63 9.01
C ARG A 51 -2.21 -28.10 8.57
N ASN A 52 -2.04 -28.43 7.29
CA ASN A 52 -0.76 -28.91 6.78
C ASN A 52 0.33 -27.83 6.92
N THR A 53 0.05 -26.57 6.55
CA THR A 53 1.05 -25.51 6.59
C THR A 53 1.21 -24.89 7.98
N ALA A 54 0.14 -24.77 8.77
CA ALA A 54 0.21 -24.43 10.20
C ALA A 54 1.14 -25.37 10.97
N SER A 55 1.13 -26.68 10.64
CA SER A 55 1.96 -27.67 11.32
C SER A 55 3.47 -27.48 11.14
N THR A 56 3.91 -26.69 10.17
CA THR A 56 5.35 -26.39 9.98
C THR A 56 5.78 -25.09 10.63
N ILE A 57 4.85 -24.21 11.01
CA ILE A 57 5.14 -22.88 11.58
C ILE A 57 5.15 -22.98 13.12
N PRO A 58 6.25 -22.64 13.82
CA PRO A 58 6.29 -22.61 15.28
C PRO A 58 5.21 -21.66 15.85
N GLY A 59 4.62 -21.98 16.99
CA GLY A 59 3.60 -21.15 17.64
C GLY A 59 2.22 -21.08 16.93
N ALA A 60 2.10 -21.51 15.66
CA ALA A 60 0.88 -21.40 14.86
C ALA A 60 -0.20 -22.47 15.17
N ALA A 61 -0.18 -23.11 16.34
CA ALA A 61 -1.14 -24.16 16.72
C ALA A 61 -2.60 -23.69 16.75
N ALA A 62 -2.83 -22.38 16.91
CA ALA A 62 -4.15 -21.75 16.84
C ALA A 62 -4.61 -21.39 15.41
N LEU A 63 -3.80 -21.64 14.38
CA LEU A 63 -4.09 -21.27 13.00
C LEU A 63 -5.15 -22.22 12.39
N THR A 64 -6.42 -21.89 12.56
CA THR A 64 -7.54 -22.63 11.96
C THR A 64 -7.70 -22.37 10.47
N VAL A 65 -7.21 -21.22 10.00
CA VAL A 65 -7.38 -20.71 8.63
C VAL A 65 -6.09 -19.98 8.21
N ALA A 66 -5.41 -20.49 7.19
CA ALA A 66 -4.29 -19.81 6.56
C ALA A 66 -4.78 -18.90 5.40
N THR A 67 -4.07 -17.79 5.18
CA THR A 67 -4.37 -16.75 4.19
C THR A 67 -3.12 -16.32 3.44
N ASP A 68 -3.31 -15.68 2.29
CA ASP A 68 -2.23 -15.02 1.56
C ASP A 68 -2.02 -13.58 2.04
N TRP A 69 -0.83 -13.04 1.73
CA TRP A 69 -0.54 -11.62 1.68
C TRP A 69 0.05 -11.28 0.29
N PRO A 70 -0.78 -11.08 -0.75
CA PRO A 70 -0.35 -11.18 -2.14
C PRO A 70 0.25 -9.89 -2.73
N THR A 71 0.17 -8.74 -2.06
CA THR A 71 0.65 -7.46 -2.60
C THR A 71 0.88 -6.44 -1.47
N PHE A 72 1.45 -5.27 -1.79
CA PHE A 72 1.64 -4.21 -0.80
C PHE A 72 0.33 -3.79 -0.14
N GLY A 73 0.29 -3.72 1.20
CA GLY A 73 -0.91 -3.32 1.92
C GLY A 73 -2.10 -4.29 1.78
N MET A 74 -1.82 -5.59 1.65
CA MET A 74 -2.77 -6.73 1.58
C MET A 74 -3.61 -6.84 0.30
N ASP A 75 -4.22 -5.75 -0.15
CA ASP A 75 -5.20 -5.75 -1.25
C ASP A 75 -4.98 -4.59 -2.23
N ARG A 76 -5.78 -4.54 -3.30
CA ARG A 76 -5.69 -3.48 -4.33
C ARG A 76 -6.23 -2.14 -3.85
N GLN A 77 -6.94 -2.10 -2.73
CA GLN A 77 -7.37 -0.86 -2.08
C GLN A 77 -6.28 -0.31 -1.15
N ARG A 78 -5.23 -1.10 -0.92
CA ARG A 78 -4.08 -0.85 -0.04
C ARG A 78 -4.53 -0.67 1.41
N SER A 79 -5.48 -1.49 1.87
CA SER A 79 -6.08 -1.35 3.21
C SER A 79 -5.09 -1.51 4.37
N GLY A 80 -4.01 -2.26 4.19
CA GLY A 80 -3.09 -2.65 5.25
C GLY A 80 -3.74 -3.53 6.33
N TYR A 81 -4.89 -4.17 6.05
CA TYR A 81 -5.72 -4.85 7.05
C TYR A 81 -5.86 -6.35 6.81
N ASN A 82 -5.33 -7.17 7.72
CA ASN A 82 -5.58 -8.60 7.73
C ASN A 82 -6.85 -8.93 8.52
N ALA A 83 -7.95 -9.12 7.79
CA ALA A 83 -9.25 -9.45 8.35
C ALA A 83 -9.35 -10.84 9.01
N VAL A 84 -8.39 -11.74 8.73
CA VAL A 84 -8.49 -13.17 9.02
C VAL A 84 -7.33 -13.72 9.84
N GLU A 85 -6.37 -12.88 10.26
CA GLU A 85 -5.42 -13.22 11.31
C GLU A 85 -6.19 -13.56 12.61
N ARG A 86 -5.79 -14.65 13.28
CA ARG A 86 -6.46 -15.17 14.49
C ARG A 86 -5.47 -15.63 15.57
N VAL A 87 -4.21 -15.85 15.23
CA VAL A 87 -3.15 -16.33 16.13
C VAL A 87 -2.56 -15.16 16.90
N LEU A 88 -1.93 -14.20 16.20
CA LEU A 88 -1.40 -13.00 16.86
C LEU A 88 -2.56 -12.06 17.22
N ASN A 89 -2.62 -11.62 18.48
CA ASN A 89 -3.66 -10.74 19.01
C ASN A 89 -3.16 -9.95 20.23
N ALA A 90 -3.98 -9.02 20.72
CA ALA A 90 -3.60 -8.13 21.82
C ALA A 90 -3.24 -8.87 23.14
N GLY A 91 -3.74 -10.10 23.35
CA GLY A 91 -3.46 -10.91 24.53
C GLY A 91 -2.20 -11.79 24.46
N ASN A 92 -1.54 -11.90 23.30
CA ASN A 92 -0.34 -12.73 23.17
C ASN A 92 0.82 -12.10 22.37
N VAL A 93 0.62 -10.97 21.67
CA VAL A 93 1.68 -10.33 20.88
C VAL A 93 2.91 -9.91 21.71
N SER A 94 2.76 -9.75 23.03
CA SER A 94 3.87 -9.55 23.97
C SER A 94 4.84 -10.73 24.09
N GLN A 95 4.46 -11.92 23.58
CA GLN A 95 5.24 -13.16 23.60
C GLN A 95 6.05 -13.38 22.31
N LEU A 96 5.93 -12.45 21.33
CA LEU A 96 6.68 -12.54 20.08
C LEU A 96 8.19 -12.63 20.33
N HIS A 97 8.81 -13.63 19.72
CA HIS A 97 10.25 -13.85 19.67
C HIS A 97 10.70 -14.18 18.24
N ALA A 98 12.01 -14.12 17.97
CA ALA A 98 12.53 -14.44 16.63
C ALA A 98 12.48 -15.95 16.37
N HIS A 99 11.94 -16.33 15.21
CA HIS A 99 11.97 -17.71 14.70
C HIS A 99 13.16 -17.92 13.78
N TRP A 100 13.38 -17.00 12.84
CA TRP A 100 14.52 -17.04 11.91
C TRP A 100 14.83 -15.66 11.33
N THR A 101 16.07 -15.51 10.86
CA THR A 101 16.53 -14.33 10.11
C THR A 101 17.36 -14.80 8.92
N THR A 102 17.07 -14.29 7.72
CA THR A 102 17.77 -14.67 6.48
C THR A 102 18.29 -13.45 5.75
N ASP A 103 19.60 -13.39 5.53
CA ASP A 103 20.26 -12.39 4.68
C ASP A 103 20.02 -12.72 3.20
N ILE A 104 19.44 -11.77 2.46
CA ILE A 104 19.11 -11.90 1.04
C ILE A 104 20.00 -11.05 0.13
N GLY A 105 21.06 -10.43 0.66
CA GLY A 105 22.19 -9.89 -0.10
C GLY A 105 22.06 -8.44 -0.59
N GLY A 106 21.17 -7.64 0.02
CA GLY A 106 21.10 -6.20 -0.26
C GLY A 106 19.93 -5.52 0.45
N PRO A 107 19.91 -4.17 0.49
CA PRO A 107 18.86 -3.41 1.16
C PRO A 107 17.47 -3.74 0.62
N ILE A 108 16.49 -3.85 1.53
CA ILE A 108 15.13 -4.30 1.22
C ILE A 108 14.14 -3.18 1.49
N THR A 109 13.39 -2.80 0.46
CA THR A 109 12.22 -1.89 0.56
C THR A 109 10.92 -2.54 0.07
N THR A 110 11.00 -3.79 -0.37
CA THR A 110 9.83 -4.60 -0.71
C THR A 110 9.21 -5.16 0.57
N GLN A 111 7.91 -4.93 0.77
CA GLN A 111 7.18 -5.57 1.85
C GLN A 111 7.19 -7.09 1.60
N PRO A 112 7.57 -7.95 2.57
CA PRO A 112 7.51 -9.39 2.39
C PRO A 112 6.08 -9.83 2.04
N THR A 113 5.90 -10.48 0.89
CA THR A 113 4.59 -11.00 0.45
C THR A 113 4.55 -12.51 0.66
N LEU A 114 3.37 -13.09 0.90
CA LEU A 114 3.25 -14.53 1.22
C LEU A 114 2.12 -15.20 0.42
N ILE A 115 2.40 -16.41 -0.07
CA ILE A 115 1.38 -17.35 -0.58
C ILE A 115 1.42 -18.63 0.25
N THR A 116 0.25 -19.03 0.76
CA THR A 116 0.05 -20.26 1.51
C THR A 116 0.08 -21.48 0.59
N GLY A 117 0.80 -22.54 0.94
CA GLY A 117 0.66 -23.85 0.31
C GLY A 117 1.07 -23.93 -1.17
N VAL A 118 2.08 -23.16 -1.60
CA VAL A 118 2.71 -23.32 -2.93
C VAL A 118 3.30 -24.74 -3.04
N SER A 119 3.13 -25.39 -4.19
CA SER A 119 3.68 -26.74 -4.41
C SER A 119 5.19 -26.66 -4.68
N ILE A 120 6.00 -26.94 -3.65
CA ILE A 120 7.46 -26.99 -3.74
C ILE A 120 7.88 -28.46 -3.71
N ASN A 121 8.41 -28.97 -4.82
CA ASN A 121 8.77 -30.38 -4.98
C ASN A 121 7.63 -31.35 -4.58
N GLY A 122 6.39 -30.99 -4.91
CA GLY A 122 5.18 -31.76 -4.58
C GLY A 122 4.66 -31.60 -3.14
N LYS A 123 5.30 -30.75 -2.31
CA LYS A 123 4.88 -30.48 -0.92
C LYS A 123 4.27 -29.07 -0.81
N PRO A 124 3.03 -28.92 -0.29
CA PRO A 124 2.48 -27.61 0.02
C PRO A 124 3.35 -26.90 1.06
N THR A 125 3.80 -25.70 0.73
CA THR A 125 4.74 -24.89 1.52
C THR A 125 4.26 -23.45 1.55
N ASP A 126 4.27 -22.79 2.71
CA ASP A 126 4.06 -21.35 2.79
C ASP A 126 5.35 -20.64 2.38
N VAL A 127 5.24 -19.69 1.44
CA VAL A 127 6.41 -19.07 0.79
C VAL A 127 6.35 -17.56 0.92
N VAL A 128 7.43 -16.97 1.46
CA VAL A 128 7.67 -15.52 1.54
C VAL A 128 8.47 -15.07 0.32
N TYR A 129 8.05 -13.98 -0.32
CA TYR A 129 8.72 -13.38 -1.47
C TYR A 129 9.15 -11.94 -1.17
N ALA A 130 10.36 -11.59 -1.62
CA ALA A 130 10.93 -10.25 -1.52
C ALA A 130 11.96 -10.00 -2.62
N ALA A 131 12.37 -8.75 -2.77
CA ALA A 131 13.47 -8.37 -3.66
C ALA A 131 14.26 -7.16 -3.13
N THR A 132 15.53 -7.06 -3.54
CA THR A 132 16.51 -6.10 -3.01
C THR A 132 16.88 -5.01 -4.02
N TRP A 133 17.44 -3.91 -3.50
CA TRP A 133 18.14 -2.89 -4.29
C TRP A 133 19.39 -3.43 -5.00
N SER A 134 19.95 -4.57 -4.57
CA SER A 134 21.01 -5.30 -5.28
C SER A 134 20.48 -6.16 -6.44
N GLY A 135 19.17 -6.11 -6.75
CA GLY A 135 18.55 -6.83 -7.87
C GLY A 135 18.24 -8.30 -7.60
N ARG A 136 18.49 -8.79 -6.38
CA ARG A 136 18.18 -10.17 -6.01
C ARG A 136 16.71 -10.29 -5.62
N ILE A 137 16.01 -11.21 -6.28
CA ILE A 137 14.61 -11.58 -6.02
C ILE A 137 14.63 -12.99 -5.40
N VAL A 138 13.87 -13.21 -4.33
CA VAL A 138 13.93 -14.46 -3.55
C VAL A 138 12.55 -15.03 -3.24
N ALA A 139 12.50 -16.34 -3.08
CA ALA A 139 11.46 -17.06 -2.38
C ALA A 139 12.06 -17.80 -1.19
N LEU A 140 11.52 -17.61 0.01
CA LEU A 140 11.92 -18.26 1.26
C LEU A 140 10.79 -19.14 1.80
N ASN A 141 11.14 -20.26 2.41
CA ASN A 141 10.20 -21.07 3.18
C ASN A 141 9.78 -20.31 4.46
N ALA A 142 8.49 -20.00 4.62
CA ALA A 142 7.98 -19.13 5.68
C ALA A 142 8.25 -19.65 7.10
N ALA A 143 8.37 -20.97 7.28
CA ALA A 143 8.64 -21.59 8.56
C ALA A 143 10.13 -21.61 8.96
N THR A 144 11.06 -21.53 8.01
CA THR A 144 12.49 -21.79 8.26
C THR A 144 13.45 -20.72 7.72
N GLY A 145 12.97 -19.76 6.93
CA GLY A 145 13.80 -18.78 6.23
C GLY A 145 14.62 -19.33 5.07
N ALA A 146 14.64 -20.66 4.87
CA ALA A 146 15.46 -21.29 3.85
C ALA A 146 15.10 -20.81 2.44
N VAL A 147 16.11 -20.38 1.68
CA VAL A 147 15.95 -19.98 0.26
C VAL A 147 15.50 -21.18 -0.56
N ILE A 148 14.31 -21.07 -1.17
CA ILE A 148 13.75 -22.05 -2.10
C ILE A 148 14.33 -21.83 -3.49
N TRP A 149 14.29 -20.57 -3.95
CA TRP A 149 14.90 -20.12 -5.19
C TRP A 149 15.32 -18.64 -5.07
N SER A 150 16.26 -18.21 -5.91
CA SER A 150 16.57 -16.80 -6.08
C SER A 150 16.98 -16.47 -7.51
N VAL A 151 16.51 -15.34 -8.03
CA VAL A 151 16.87 -14.78 -9.33
C VAL A 151 17.70 -13.52 -9.12
N GLN A 152 18.77 -13.35 -9.90
CA GLN A 152 19.52 -12.11 -9.96
C GLN A 152 19.08 -11.32 -11.20
N ALA A 153 18.38 -10.22 -10.99
CA ALA A 153 17.98 -9.31 -12.04
C ALA A 153 19.02 -8.16 -12.22
N PRO A 154 19.06 -7.50 -13.40
CA PRO A 154 19.94 -6.34 -13.63
C PRO A 154 19.59 -5.14 -12.74
N THR A 155 20.61 -4.42 -12.28
CA THR A 155 20.49 -3.21 -11.45
C THR A 155 20.88 -1.94 -12.22
N VAL A 156 20.12 -0.87 -12.03
CA VAL A 156 20.46 0.46 -12.53
C VAL A 156 21.48 1.10 -11.58
N GLN A 157 22.43 1.88 -12.11
CA GLN A 157 23.31 2.72 -11.28
C GLN A 157 22.83 4.17 -11.29
N THR A 158 22.62 4.75 -10.10
CA THR A 158 22.28 6.16 -9.91
C THR A 158 23.32 6.89 -9.03
N ARG A 159 23.29 8.23 -9.06
CA ARG A 159 24.04 9.12 -8.15
C ARG A 159 23.16 9.71 -7.04
N CYS A 160 21.88 9.32 -6.99
CA CYS A 160 20.92 9.73 -5.96
C CYS A 160 21.32 9.15 -4.59
N GLY A 161 21.62 10.04 -3.63
CA GLY A 161 22.12 9.67 -2.30
C GLY A 161 21.19 8.77 -1.49
N ASN A 162 19.89 8.75 -1.82
CA ASN A 162 18.89 7.88 -1.20
C ASN A 162 19.20 6.38 -1.42
N PHE A 163 20.01 6.04 -2.42
CA PHE A 163 20.45 4.67 -2.73
C PHE A 163 21.90 4.39 -2.27
N ASN A 164 22.47 5.21 -1.38
CA ASN A 164 23.83 4.99 -0.86
C ASN A 164 23.98 3.66 -0.10
N ALA A 165 22.92 3.15 0.54
CA ALA A 165 22.92 1.84 1.21
C ALA A 165 23.24 0.67 0.26
N SER A 166 22.94 0.83 -1.04
CA SER A 166 23.27 -0.12 -2.11
C SER A 166 24.37 0.41 -3.04
N GLN A 167 25.21 1.35 -2.59
CA GLN A 167 26.28 1.97 -3.41
C GLN A 167 25.77 2.60 -4.73
N GLY A 168 24.51 3.05 -4.76
CA GLY A 168 23.85 3.60 -5.94
C GLY A 168 23.15 2.56 -6.83
N PHE A 169 23.19 1.26 -6.50
CA PHE A 169 22.46 0.24 -7.24
C PHE A 169 20.96 0.27 -6.97
N VAL A 170 20.17 0.16 -8.03
CA VAL A 170 18.70 0.12 -7.99
C VAL A 170 18.21 -1.11 -8.75
N GLY A 171 18.00 -2.17 -7.97
CA GLY A 171 17.29 -3.39 -8.33
C GLY A 171 15.78 -3.19 -8.23
N THR A 172 15.11 -3.95 -7.36
CA THR A 172 13.66 -3.79 -7.14
C THR A 172 13.38 -2.92 -5.92
N ILE A 173 12.55 -1.90 -6.09
CA ILE A 173 12.02 -1.07 -4.99
C ILE A 173 10.58 -1.51 -4.67
N GLY A 174 9.73 -1.57 -5.70
CA GLY A 174 8.31 -1.87 -5.55
C GLY A 174 8.05 -3.31 -5.12
N THR A 175 7.26 -3.46 -4.06
CA THR A 175 6.82 -4.76 -3.53
C THR A 175 6.24 -5.65 -4.63
N PRO A 176 6.73 -6.90 -4.81
CA PRO A 176 6.17 -7.84 -5.78
C PRO A 176 4.68 -8.11 -5.57
N THR A 177 3.98 -8.49 -6.64
CA THR A 177 2.55 -8.81 -6.58
C THR A 177 2.29 -10.22 -7.09
N LEU A 178 1.58 -11.01 -6.30
CA LEU A 178 1.44 -12.46 -6.45
C LEU A 178 0.05 -12.81 -7.01
N ASP A 179 0.01 -13.62 -8.08
CA ASP A 179 -1.21 -14.18 -8.66
C ASP A 179 -1.27 -15.70 -8.46
N ARG A 180 -1.91 -16.13 -7.38
CA ARG A 180 -2.20 -17.55 -7.09
C ARG A 180 -2.92 -18.24 -8.26
N ARG A 181 -3.81 -17.55 -8.96
CA ARG A 181 -4.67 -18.15 -10.02
C ARG A 181 -3.87 -18.54 -11.26
N THR A 182 -2.74 -17.88 -11.52
CA THR A 182 -1.86 -18.17 -12.66
C THR A 182 -0.49 -18.72 -12.25
N ASN A 183 -0.27 -18.98 -10.95
CA ASN A 183 0.98 -19.41 -10.33
C ASN A 183 2.16 -18.44 -10.51
N ARG A 184 1.92 -17.12 -10.43
CA ARG A 184 2.92 -16.10 -10.80
C ARG A 184 3.28 -15.11 -9.69
N ILE A 185 4.51 -14.62 -9.73
CA ILE A 185 4.99 -13.39 -9.08
C ILE A 185 5.32 -12.35 -10.15
N TYR A 186 4.71 -11.17 -10.04
CA TYR A 186 5.02 -9.99 -10.85
C TYR A 186 5.97 -9.08 -10.09
N VAL A 187 7.14 -8.85 -10.67
CA VAL A 187 8.21 -8.06 -10.08
C VAL A 187 8.85 -7.17 -11.13
N VAL A 188 9.24 -5.96 -10.74
CA VAL A 188 9.77 -4.95 -11.67
C VAL A 188 11.14 -4.48 -11.21
N THR A 189 12.10 -4.47 -12.14
CA THR A 189 13.46 -3.99 -11.90
C THR A 189 13.56 -2.46 -12.03
N GLY A 190 14.65 -1.87 -11.55
CA GLY A 190 14.92 -0.44 -11.73
C GLY A 190 15.02 -0.02 -13.20
N TYR A 191 15.42 -0.94 -14.09
CA TYR A 191 15.39 -0.72 -15.55
C TYR A 191 13.98 -0.68 -16.14
N GLY A 192 12.97 -1.03 -15.35
CA GLY A 192 11.59 -1.18 -15.80
C GLY A 192 11.32 -2.48 -16.53
N PHE A 193 12.13 -3.54 -16.35
CA PHE A 193 11.75 -4.87 -16.80
C PHE A 193 10.69 -5.43 -15.87
N LEU A 194 9.46 -5.60 -16.36
CA LEU A 194 8.43 -6.40 -15.69
C LEU A 194 8.67 -7.87 -16.00
N HIS A 195 9.02 -8.63 -14.97
CA HIS A 195 9.06 -10.09 -15.00
C HIS A 195 7.73 -10.66 -14.53
N ALA A 196 7.41 -11.86 -15.02
CA ALA A 196 6.42 -12.71 -14.38
C ALA A 196 7.07 -14.09 -14.17
N LEU A 197 7.47 -14.35 -12.93
CA LEU A 197 8.14 -15.59 -12.58
C LEU A 197 7.12 -16.59 -12.03
N ASP A 198 7.43 -17.88 -12.14
CA ASP A 198 6.69 -18.95 -11.50
C ASP A 198 6.88 -18.95 -9.97
N LEU A 199 5.80 -19.11 -9.21
CA LEU A 199 5.84 -19.05 -7.74
C LEU A 199 6.73 -20.13 -7.11
N SER A 200 6.84 -21.33 -7.70
CA SER A 200 7.56 -22.46 -7.09
C SER A 200 9.02 -22.58 -7.54
N THR A 201 9.39 -21.99 -8.68
CA THR A 201 10.73 -22.14 -9.28
C THR A 201 11.47 -20.83 -9.54
N GLY A 202 10.78 -19.69 -9.62
CA GLY A 202 11.38 -18.41 -9.98
C GLY A 202 11.76 -18.27 -11.46
N ALA A 203 11.41 -19.23 -12.32
CA ALA A 203 11.63 -19.11 -13.76
C ALA A 203 10.63 -18.12 -14.40
N ASP A 204 11.09 -17.26 -15.30
CA ASP A 204 10.20 -16.43 -16.13
C ASP A 204 9.24 -17.32 -16.94
N VAL A 205 7.93 -17.15 -16.75
CA VAL A 205 6.88 -17.91 -17.48
C VAL A 205 6.39 -17.21 -18.74
N MET A 206 6.97 -16.04 -19.04
CA MET A 206 6.77 -15.25 -20.25
C MET A 206 7.99 -14.33 -20.43
N PRO A 207 8.28 -13.85 -21.66
CA PRO A 207 9.30 -12.82 -21.85
C PRO A 207 9.01 -11.59 -20.97
N TRP A 208 10.07 -11.02 -20.39
CA TRP A 208 9.97 -9.76 -19.64
C TRP A 208 9.49 -8.62 -20.55
N VAL A 209 8.83 -7.64 -19.96
CA VAL A 209 8.27 -6.47 -20.67
C VAL A 209 9.08 -5.23 -20.30
N GLN A 210 9.68 -4.56 -21.29
CA GLN A 210 10.32 -3.27 -21.11
C GLN A 210 9.25 -2.18 -20.92
N LEU A 211 9.04 -1.76 -19.67
CA LEU A 211 8.03 -0.76 -19.34
C LEU A 211 8.44 0.67 -19.68
N LEU A 212 9.72 1.02 -19.59
CA LEU A 212 10.18 2.40 -19.86
C LEU A 212 10.43 2.56 -21.36
N ASP A 213 9.84 3.61 -21.94
CA ASP A 213 10.15 4.04 -23.31
C ASP A 213 11.52 4.74 -23.39
N ALA A 214 12.06 4.90 -24.60
CA ALA A 214 13.42 5.41 -24.79
C ALA A 214 13.60 6.89 -24.40
N ALA A 215 12.53 7.69 -24.43
CA ALA A 215 12.57 9.10 -24.03
C ALA A 215 12.56 9.24 -22.49
N ASN A 216 11.88 8.30 -21.82
CA ASN A 216 11.66 8.28 -20.39
C ASN A 216 12.38 7.09 -19.71
N ALA A 217 13.63 6.85 -20.12
CA ALA A 217 14.40 5.68 -19.73
C ALA A 217 15.18 5.83 -18.41
N SER A 218 15.57 4.70 -17.84
CA SER A 218 16.58 4.59 -16.78
C SER A 218 17.93 5.20 -17.22
N PRO A 219 18.72 5.83 -16.32
CA PRO A 219 18.53 5.94 -14.87
C PRO A 219 17.64 7.10 -14.42
N LYS A 220 17.10 7.89 -15.35
CA LYS A 220 16.28 9.08 -15.05
C LYS A 220 14.91 8.72 -14.51
N THR A 221 14.35 7.63 -15.03
CA THR A 221 13.07 7.06 -14.62
C THR A 221 13.26 5.62 -14.20
N ILE A 222 12.61 5.23 -13.10
CA ILE A 222 12.61 3.88 -12.53
C ILE A 222 11.20 3.56 -11.99
N VAL A 223 11.03 2.34 -11.47
CA VAL A 223 9.77 1.89 -10.83
C VAL A 223 9.95 1.83 -9.31
N PHE A 224 9.18 2.66 -8.60
CA PHE A 224 9.19 2.76 -7.14
C PHE A 224 8.07 1.97 -6.48
N GLY A 225 6.83 2.12 -6.95
CA GLY A 225 5.65 1.55 -6.32
C GLY A 225 5.41 0.07 -6.68
N SER A 226 4.70 -0.64 -5.81
CA SER A 226 4.20 -1.99 -6.07
C SER A 226 3.37 -2.06 -7.37
N PRO A 227 3.62 -3.03 -8.25
CA PRO A 227 2.70 -3.36 -9.34
C PRO A 227 1.30 -3.69 -8.79
N THR A 228 0.25 -3.32 -9.51
CA THR A 228 -1.13 -3.53 -9.06
C THR A 228 -1.87 -4.42 -10.05
N LEU A 229 -2.10 -5.68 -9.70
CA LEU A 229 -2.83 -6.64 -10.52
C LEU A 229 -4.34 -6.37 -10.48
N SER A 230 -5.06 -6.59 -11.58
CA SER A 230 -6.52 -6.56 -11.65
C SER A 230 -7.02 -7.46 -12.78
N GLY A 231 -7.41 -8.69 -12.45
CA GLY A 231 -7.85 -9.67 -13.45
C GLY A 231 -6.71 -10.09 -14.37
N SER A 232 -6.79 -9.71 -15.65
CA SER A 232 -5.73 -9.94 -16.66
C SER A 232 -4.85 -8.71 -16.92
N ASP A 233 -5.02 -7.63 -16.15
CA ASP A 233 -4.25 -6.39 -16.31
C ASP A 233 -3.33 -6.18 -15.10
N ILE A 234 -2.18 -5.57 -15.33
CA ILE A 234 -1.29 -5.09 -14.26
C ILE A 234 -0.88 -3.64 -14.53
N TYR A 235 -0.94 -2.82 -13.48
CA TYR A 235 -0.66 -1.39 -13.51
C TYR A 235 0.64 -1.11 -12.77
N ILE A 236 1.58 -0.42 -13.43
CA ILE A 236 2.90 -0.09 -12.88
C ILE A 236 3.11 1.41 -12.98
N ALA A 237 3.59 2.03 -11.90
CA ALA A 237 3.79 3.47 -11.79
C ALA A 237 5.29 3.83 -11.74
N THR A 238 5.68 4.94 -12.36
CA THR A 238 7.10 5.33 -12.51
C THR A 238 7.41 6.70 -11.91
N ALA A 239 8.65 6.88 -11.45
CA ALA A 239 9.18 8.16 -10.96
C ALA A 239 10.70 8.22 -11.11
N SER A 240 11.34 9.29 -10.62
CA SER A 240 12.78 9.51 -10.74
C SER A 240 13.54 9.29 -9.44
N PRO A 241 14.74 8.66 -9.47
CA PRO A 241 15.60 8.58 -8.29
C PRO A 241 16.27 9.93 -8.04
N CYS A 242 15.68 10.76 -7.17
CA CYS A 242 16.09 12.15 -6.88
C CYS A 242 15.91 13.13 -8.07
N ASP A 243 14.75 13.11 -8.73
CA ASP A 243 14.36 14.14 -9.72
C ASP A 243 15.40 14.42 -10.84
N VAL A 244 16.02 13.35 -11.32
CA VAL A 244 16.99 13.39 -12.43
C VAL A 244 16.25 13.60 -13.74
N ARG A 245 16.30 14.83 -14.25
CA ARG A 245 15.60 15.29 -15.46
C ARG A 245 16.34 15.00 -16.78
N PRO A 246 15.65 15.04 -17.93
CA PRO A 246 14.19 14.99 -18.09
C PRO A 246 13.61 13.64 -17.67
N TYR A 247 12.40 13.66 -17.13
CA TYR A 247 11.63 12.48 -16.77
C TYR A 247 10.13 12.81 -16.73
N HIS A 248 9.28 11.85 -17.05
CA HIS A 248 7.82 12.02 -16.99
C HIS A 248 7.20 10.86 -16.19
N GLY A 249 6.54 11.16 -15.06
CA GLY A 249 5.81 10.16 -14.30
C GLY A 249 4.68 9.56 -15.14
N GLN A 250 4.53 8.23 -15.11
CA GLN A 250 3.50 7.53 -15.87
C GLN A 250 2.94 6.32 -15.12
N ILE A 251 1.72 5.94 -15.48
CA ILE A 251 1.13 4.63 -15.21
C ILE A 251 1.11 3.85 -16.53
N VAL A 252 1.67 2.65 -16.50
CA VAL A 252 1.70 1.70 -17.62
C VAL A 252 0.75 0.55 -17.30
N ARG A 253 -0.22 0.27 -18.18
CA ARG A 253 -1.09 -0.91 -18.11
C ARG A 253 -0.57 -1.99 -19.05
N VAL A 254 -0.36 -3.19 -18.52
CA VAL A 254 0.15 -4.34 -19.26
C VAL A 254 -0.81 -5.52 -19.13
N SER A 255 -1.04 -6.25 -20.22
CA SER A 255 -1.74 -7.53 -20.23
C SER A 255 -0.88 -8.62 -19.59
N THR A 256 -1.36 -9.26 -18.54
CA THR A 256 -0.69 -10.40 -17.90
C THR A 256 -0.80 -11.69 -18.68
N THR A 257 -1.64 -11.73 -19.73
CA THR A 257 -1.81 -12.90 -20.60
C THR A 257 -0.65 -13.03 -21.60
N ASN A 258 -0.13 -11.91 -22.12
CA ASN A 258 0.83 -11.90 -23.22
C ASN A 258 1.91 -10.80 -23.16
N GLY A 259 1.94 -9.99 -22.09
CA GLY A 259 2.94 -8.91 -21.92
C GLY A 259 2.70 -7.67 -22.78
N ALA A 260 1.59 -7.59 -23.52
CA ALA A 260 1.29 -6.41 -24.34
C ALA A 260 1.06 -5.18 -23.45
N ILE A 261 1.79 -4.10 -23.71
CA ILE A 261 1.52 -2.79 -23.13
C ILE A 261 0.23 -2.26 -23.78
N LEU A 262 -0.85 -2.19 -23.01
CA LEU A 262 -2.18 -1.83 -23.49
C LEU A 262 -2.40 -0.32 -23.50
N GLN A 263 -1.83 0.39 -22.53
CA GLN A 263 -1.99 1.83 -22.40
C GLN A 263 -0.89 2.47 -21.54
N ARG A 264 -0.64 3.76 -21.78
CA ARG A 264 0.12 4.64 -20.89
C ARG A 264 -0.70 5.88 -20.55
N TRP A 265 -0.63 6.33 -19.30
CA TRP A 265 -1.04 7.67 -18.91
C TRP A 265 0.16 8.37 -18.27
N TYR A 266 0.48 9.57 -18.75
CA TYR A 266 1.59 10.37 -18.24
C TYR A 266 1.00 11.50 -17.40
N THR A 267 1.48 11.65 -16.16
CA THR A 267 1.03 12.68 -15.22
C THR A 267 1.09 14.08 -15.83
N THR A 268 2.16 14.36 -16.58
CA THR A 268 2.39 15.65 -17.21
C THR A 268 2.18 15.68 -18.73
N GLY A 269 1.78 14.54 -19.32
CA GLY A 269 1.80 14.32 -20.76
C GLY A 269 3.18 13.88 -21.28
N ALA A 270 3.21 13.05 -22.31
CA ALA A 270 4.45 12.40 -22.82
C ALA A 270 5.50 13.39 -23.36
N THR A 271 5.10 14.62 -23.69
CA THR A 271 5.96 15.72 -24.15
C THR A 271 5.66 17.01 -23.37
N GLY A 272 5.09 16.88 -22.18
CA GLY A 272 4.79 18.01 -21.30
C GLY A 272 5.99 18.41 -20.44
N PRO A 273 5.78 19.17 -19.35
CA PRO A 273 6.86 19.48 -18.43
C PRO A 273 7.42 18.21 -17.77
N ASP A 274 8.69 18.27 -17.37
CA ASP A 274 9.29 17.24 -16.53
C ASP A 274 8.52 17.08 -15.20
N GLY A 275 8.60 15.87 -14.63
CA GLY A 275 8.13 15.57 -13.29
C GLY A 275 6.86 14.72 -13.24
N GLY A 276 6.04 14.93 -12.21
CA GLY A 276 4.80 14.20 -11.98
C GLY A 276 5.00 12.73 -11.60
N GLY A 277 6.16 12.38 -11.05
CA GLY A 277 6.50 10.99 -10.68
C GLY A 277 5.48 10.36 -9.74
N ILE A 278 5.24 9.06 -9.87
CA ILE A 278 4.32 8.32 -9.00
C ILE A 278 5.14 7.29 -8.22
N TRP A 279 5.46 7.63 -6.98
CA TRP A 279 6.47 6.96 -6.18
C TRP A 279 5.96 6.46 -4.81
N GLY A 280 4.66 6.59 -4.55
CA GLY A 280 4.03 5.95 -3.40
C GLY A 280 4.29 4.43 -3.37
N PRO A 281 4.58 3.83 -2.20
CA PRO A 281 5.09 2.45 -2.12
C PRO A 281 4.11 1.38 -2.60
N GLY A 282 2.80 1.68 -2.56
CA GLY A 282 1.75 0.82 -3.13
C GLY A 282 1.51 1.00 -4.63
N GLY A 283 2.24 1.88 -5.32
CA GLY A 283 1.94 2.25 -6.70
C GLY A 283 0.57 2.90 -6.79
N VAL A 284 -0.36 2.25 -7.48
CA VAL A 284 -1.76 2.69 -7.62
C VAL A 284 -2.71 1.85 -6.75
N SER A 285 -3.91 2.38 -6.52
CA SER A 285 -5.00 1.65 -5.86
C SER A 285 -6.18 1.47 -6.80
N ILE A 286 -6.89 0.36 -6.69
CA ILE A 286 -8.04 0.02 -7.55
C ILE A 286 -9.28 -0.15 -6.68
N SER A 287 -10.37 0.51 -7.07
CA SER A 287 -11.66 0.36 -6.38
C SER A 287 -12.14 -1.10 -6.31
N PRO A 288 -12.85 -1.51 -5.24
CA PRO A 288 -13.31 -2.89 -5.05
C PRO A 288 -14.11 -3.48 -6.23
N ASN A 289 -14.90 -2.64 -6.91
CA ASN A 289 -15.66 -3.02 -8.10
C ASN A 289 -14.83 -3.07 -9.40
N GLY A 290 -13.52 -2.87 -9.32
CA GLY A 290 -12.59 -2.91 -10.45
C GLY A 290 -12.75 -1.78 -11.48
N ARG A 291 -13.55 -0.73 -11.21
CA ARG A 291 -13.91 0.29 -12.21
C ARG A 291 -12.89 1.43 -12.34
N TRP A 292 -12.25 1.79 -11.24
CA TRP A 292 -11.43 3.00 -11.12
C TRP A 292 -10.03 2.69 -10.58
N VAL A 293 -9.02 3.31 -11.17
CA VAL A 293 -7.63 3.37 -10.72
C VAL A 293 -7.40 4.73 -10.06
N TYR A 294 -6.77 4.76 -8.90
CA TYR A 294 -6.44 5.96 -8.14
C TYR A 294 -4.93 6.06 -7.95
N THR A 295 -4.41 7.27 -8.10
CA THR A 295 -3.02 7.61 -7.78
C THR A 295 -2.96 8.96 -7.09
N ALA A 296 -1.87 9.23 -6.39
CA ALA A 296 -1.45 10.58 -6.08
C ALA A 296 -0.08 10.83 -6.73
N THR A 297 0.25 12.09 -7.03
CA THR A 297 1.33 12.43 -7.96
C THR A 297 2.38 13.36 -7.39
N GLY A 298 3.59 13.20 -7.92
CA GLY A 298 4.79 13.99 -7.69
C GLY A 298 4.69 15.42 -8.21
N ASN A 299 5.66 16.25 -7.83
CA ASN A 299 5.87 17.62 -8.30
C ASN A 299 6.30 17.64 -9.78
N ALA A 300 5.95 18.72 -10.49
CA ALA A 300 6.51 19.07 -11.79
C ALA A 300 7.54 20.21 -11.67
N PHE A 301 8.26 20.48 -12.76
CA PHE A 301 9.28 21.54 -12.83
C PHE A 301 8.93 22.87 -13.53
N PRO A 302 7.69 23.18 -13.97
CA PRO A 302 7.31 24.55 -14.31
C PRO A 302 6.84 25.31 -13.05
N ASP A 303 6.70 26.63 -13.18
CA ASP A 303 5.95 27.45 -12.22
C ASP A 303 4.47 27.46 -12.65
N ALA A 304 3.50 26.95 -11.88
CA ALA A 304 3.59 26.23 -10.61
C ALA A 304 3.75 24.70 -10.78
N GLN A 305 4.24 24.04 -9.73
CA GLN A 305 4.62 22.61 -9.76
C GLN A 305 3.46 21.62 -9.89
N ASN A 306 2.20 22.06 -9.83
CA ASN A 306 1.04 21.18 -9.96
C ASN A 306 0.63 20.90 -11.42
N ALA A 307 1.32 21.50 -12.41
CA ALA A 307 0.93 21.39 -13.80
C ALA A 307 1.27 20.04 -14.45
N PRO A 308 0.42 19.51 -15.35
CA PRO A 308 -1.05 19.61 -15.38
C PRO A 308 -1.76 18.75 -14.32
N TYR A 309 -1.23 17.56 -13.98
CA TYR A 309 -1.77 16.67 -12.94
C TYR A 309 -0.70 16.27 -11.91
N ALA A 310 0.36 17.05 -11.78
CA ALA A 310 1.37 16.91 -10.73
C ALA A 310 0.83 17.44 -9.39
N GLU A 311 1.25 16.93 -8.25
CA GLU A 311 0.70 17.30 -6.92
C GLU A 311 -0.85 17.17 -6.82
N HIS A 312 -1.43 16.20 -7.53
CA HIS A 312 -2.86 15.90 -7.53
C HIS A 312 -3.14 14.52 -6.90
N VAL A 313 -4.36 14.36 -6.37
CA VAL A 313 -5.05 13.07 -6.32
C VAL A 313 -5.80 12.89 -7.63
N VAL A 314 -5.63 11.75 -8.29
CA VAL A 314 -6.16 11.47 -9.64
C VAL A 314 -6.94 10.16 -9.65
N ARG A 315 -8.10 10.17 -10.32
CA ARG A 315 -8.94 9.02 -10.66
C ARG A 315 -8.96 8.82 -12.17
N LEU A 316 -8.56 7.62 -12.58
CA LEU A 316 -8.61 7.15 -13.96
C LEU A 316 -9.58 5.98 -14.09
N THR A 317 -10.14 5.80 -15.28
CA THR A 317 -10.70 4.51 -15.72
C THR A 317 -9.62 3.42 -15.74
N THR A 318 -10.02 2.13 -15.80
CA THR A 318 -9.09 1.01 -16.08
C THR A 318 -8.35 1.14 -17.42
N ASP A 319 -8.95 1.79 -18.42
CA ASP A 319 -8.27 2.15 -19.68
C ASP A 319 -7.35 3.37 -19.55
N LEU A 320 -6.97 3.77 -18.33
CA LEU A 320 -6.13 4.91 -17.96
C LEU A 320 -6.55 6.27 -18.56
N LYS A 321 -7.81 6.40 -19.00
CA LYS A 321 -8.41 7.69 -19.33
C LYS A 321 -8.72 8.44 -18.03
N LEU A 322 -8.38 9.72 -17.98
CA LEU A 322 -8.73 10.61 -16.89
C LEU A 322 -10.24 10.69 -16.71
N ASP A 323 -10.69 10.66 -15.46
CA ASP A 323 -12.09 10.81 -15.11
C ASP A 323 -12.31 11.93 -14.07
N ALA A 324 -11.46 12.02 -13.04
CA ALA A 324 -11.45 13.15 -12.12
C ALA A 324 -10.03 13.37 -11.56
N ALA A 325 -9.70 14.61 -11.19
CA ALA A 325 -8.49 14.93 -10.45
C ALA A 325 -8.72 16.16 -9.57
N ASN A 326 -7.95 16.29 -8.50
CA ASN A 326 -7.92 17.47 -7.65
C ASN A 326 -6.53 17.67 -7.05
N ALA A 327 -6.02 18.90 -7.13
CA ALA A 327 -4.90 19.35 -6.30
C ALA A 327 -5.45 20.10 -5.08
N PRO A 328 -4.83 19.94 -3.89
CA PRO A 328 -4.98 20.89 -2.80
C PRO A 328 -4.61 22.32 -3.23
N PRO A 329 -4.96 23.35 -2.42
CA PRO A 329 -4.58 24.72 -2.69
C PRO A 329 -3.07 24.89 -2.94
N LEU A 330 -2.72 25.74 -3.91
CA LEU A 330 -1.33 26.01 -4.28
C LEU A 330 -0.48 26.41 -3.08
N SER A 331 0.70 25.82 -3.00
CA SER A 331 1.71 26.08 -1.99
C SER A 331 2.73 27.10 -2.49
N THR A 332 3.23 27.96 -1.59
CA THR A 332 4.43 28.78 -1.84
C THR A 332 5.72 28.02 -1.59
N THR A 333 5.64 26.83 -0.97
CA THR A 333 6.74 25.89 -0.80
C THR A 333 6.73 24.89 -1.96
N ILE A 334 7.89 24.69 -2.57
CA ILE A 334 8.14 23.67 -3.61
C ILE A 334 8.40 22.29 -2.99
N ASP A 335 8.35 21.24 -3.82
CA ASP A 335 8.51 19.83 -3.41
C ASP A 335 7.46 19.39 -2.37
N VAL A 336 6.19 19.78 -2.59
CA VAL A 336 5.07 19.54 -1.67
C VAL A 336 4.16 18.42 -2.15
N ASP A 337 4.71 17.47 -2.88
CA ASP A 337 3.95 16.48 -3.61
C ASP A 337 3.39 15.35 -2.72
N PHE A 338 2.58 14.51 -3.34
CA PHE A 338 2.03 13.33 -2.70
C PHE A 338 3.00 12.15 -2.80
N GLY A 339 3.87 12.01 -1.81
CA GLY A 339 4.67 10.81 -1.56
C GLY A 339 3.85 9.62 -1.05
N ALA A 340 2.68 9.37 -1.63
CA ALA A 340 1.69 8.45 -1.11
C ALA A 340 0.97 7.70 -2.22
N THR A 341 0.61 6.44 -1.93
CA THR A 341 -0.45 5.75 -2.66
C THR A 341 -1.77 6.05 -1.96
N PRO A 342 -2.88 6.33 -2.67
CA PRO A 342 -4.17 6.55 -2.02
C PRO A 342 -4.72 5.30 -1.32
N LEU A 343 -4.94 5.35 -0.01
CA LEU A 343 -5.75 4.35 0.69
C LEU A 343 -7.20 4.51 0.24
N LEU A 344 -7.85 3.43 -0.22
CA LEU A 344 -9.28 3.44 -0.56
C LEU A 344 -10.06 2.74 0.55
N PHE A 345 -10.98 3.44 1.21
CA PHE A 345 -11.73 2.89 2.34
C PHE A 345 -13.20 3.32 2.32
N GLN A 346 -13.99 2.77 3.24
CA GLN A 346 -15.40 3.11 3.45
C GLN A 346 -15.79 2.57 4.84
N THR A 347 -16.78 3.19 5.50
CA THR A 347 -17.46 2.63 6.68
C THR A 347 -18.88 2.21 6.29
N ALA A 348 -19.57 1.41 7.10
CA ALA A 348 -20.97 1.08 6.83
C ALA A 348 -21.93 2.29 6.81
N ALA A 349 -21.54 3.40 7.45
CA ALA A 349 -22.33 4.64 7.51
C ALA A 349 -21.98 5.65 6.39
N CYS A 350 -20.85 5.49 5.71
CA CYS A 350 -20.28 6.50 4.83
C CYS A 350 -20.29 6.15 3.35
N HIS A 351 -20.26 7.20 2.53
CA HIS A 351 -19.89 7.11 1.14
C HIS A 351 -18.46 6.53 0.98
N PRO A 352 -18.09 6.00 -0.19
CA PRO A 352 -16.74 5.53 -0.45
C PRO A 352 -15.72 6.68 -0.30
N MET A 353 -14.69 6.52 0.51
CA MET A 353 -13.70 7.57 0.82
C MET A 353 -12.29 7.17 0.35
N LEU A 354 -11.39 8.14 0.24
CA LEU A 354 -9.95 7.88 0.10
C LEU A 354 -9.12 8.76 1.03
N ALA A 355 -7.91 8.32 1.37
CA ALA A 355 -6.93 9.10 2.12
C ALA A 355 -5.61 9.20 1.37
N ALA A 356 -4.99 10.39 1.36
CA ALA A 356 -3.69 10.64 0.74
C ALA A 356 -2.81 11.53 1.64
N MET A 357 -1.54 11.16 1.80
CA MET A 357 -0.53 11.89 2.59
C MET A 357 0.29 12.79 1.66
N GLN A 358 0.51 14.04 2.06
CA GLN A 358 1.31 15.03 1.33
C GLN A 358 2.56 15.41 2.14
N LYS A 359 3.71 15.62 1.47
CA LYS A 359 4.99 16.02 2.08
C LYS A 359 4.89 17.20 3.07
N THR A 360 3.89 18.06 2.93
CA THR A 360 3.52 19.16 3.85
C THR A 360 3.04 18.71 5.24
N GLY A 361 3.11 17.42 5.58
CA GLY A 361 2.59 16.90 6.85
C GLY A 361 1.06 16.79 6.88
N ARG A 362 0.40 16.94 5.72
CA ARG A 362 -1.08 16.95 5.63
C ARG A 362 -1.63 15.60 5.17
N LEU A 363 -2.62 15.12 5.91
CA LEU A 363 -3.48 14.02 5.47
C LEU A 363 -4.76 14.63 4.87
N TYR A 364 -5.06 14.31 3.62
CA TYR A 364 -6.30 14.70 2.95
C TYR A 364 -7.25 13.51 2.85
N ILE A 365 -8.53 13.76 3.15
CA ILE A 365 -9.62 12.79 3.02
C ILE A 365 -10.60 13.31 1.98
N TYR A 366 -10.96 12.49 0.99
CA TYR A 366 -11.92 12.83 -0.06
C TYR A 366 -13.13 11.89 -0.01
N ASP A 367 -14.31 12.38 -0.39
CA ASP A 367 -15.34 11.50 -0.96
C ASP A 367 -14.86 11.08 -2.36
N ARG A 368 -14.87 9.77 -2.63
CA ARG A 368 -14.52 9.25 -3.95
C ARG A 368 -15.56 9.61 -4.99
N ASN A 369 -16.82 9.90 -4.65
CA ASN A 369 -17.83 10.27 -5.64
C ASN A 369 -17.56 11.65 -6.25
N THR A 370 -17.25 12.63 -5.41
CA THR A 370 -17.06 14.05 -5.73
C THR A 370 -15.58 14.47 -5.75
N LEU A 371 -14.68 13.56 -6.14
CA LEU A 371 -13.21 13.74 -6.01
C LEU A 371 -12.68 15.07 -6.60
N ALA A 372 -13.27 15.55 -7.70
CA ALA A 372 -12.88 16.80 -8.35
C ALA A 372 -13.14 18.05 -7.47
N ASP A 373 -14.20 18.01 -6.65
CA ASP A 373 -14.65 19.11 -5.79
C ASP A 373 -13.66 19.38 -4.65
N GLY A 374 -12.84 18.38 -4.30
CA GLY A 374 -11.75 18.49 -3.34
C GLY A 374 -11.89 17.62 -2.09
N PRO A 375 -10.95 17.76 -1.15
CA PRO A 375 -10.96 17.00 0.09
C PRO A 375 -12.06 17.50 1.03
N ILE A 376 -12.85 16.57 1.57
CA ILE A 376 -13.87 16.84 2.60
C ILE A 376 -13.24 17.12 3.97
N TYR A 377 -12.02 16.62 4.23
CA TYR A 377 -11.24 16.96 5.41
C TYR A 377 -9.75 17.06 5.08
N SER A 378 -9.02 17.90 5.82
CA SER A 378 -7.55 17.88 5.82
C SER A 378 -6.98 18.13 7.21
N PHE A 379 -6.03 17.29 7.62
CA PHE A 379 -5.44 17.28 8.96
C PHE A 379 -3.94 17.59 8.89
N GLN A 380 -3.47 18.50 9.73
CA GLN A 380 -2.03 18.72 9.91
C GLN A 380 -1.51 17.70 10.92
N ILE A 381 -0.92 16.61 10.43
CA ILE A 381 -0.39 15.50 11.23
C ILE A 381 1.10 15.71 11.49
N GLY A 382 1.88 15.91 10.43
CA GLY A 382 3.31 16.18 10.51
C GLY A 382 3.64 17.68 10.48
N ARG A 383 4.93 17.98 10.34
CA ARG A 383 5.44 19.34 10.12
C ARG A 383 4.92 19.92 8.80
N SER A 384 4.56 21.19 8.80
CA SER A 384 4.00 21.96 7.66
C SER A 384 4.98 22.25 6.51
N THR A 385 5.98 21.40 6.28
CA THR A 385 7.07 21.57 5.31
C THR A 385 7.53 20.19 4.81
N PRO A 386 8.05 20.06 3.57
CA PRO A 386 8.55 18.78 3.03
C PRO A 386 9.54 18.03 3.92
N ALA A 387 10.35 18.75 4.70
CA ALA A 387 11.24 18.19 5.71
C ALA A 387 10.53 17.38 6.82
N GLY A 388 9.20 17.31 6.86
CA GLY A 388 8.47 16.39 7.71
C GLY A 388 8.47 14.93 7.23
N ASN A 389 8.93 14.66 5.99
CA ASN A 389 8.98 13.32 5.37
C ASN A 389 7.66 12.54 5.53
N PHE A 390 6.53 13.25 5.44
CA PHE A 390 5.18 12.69 5.61
C PHE A 390 4.73 11.98 4.32
N ILE A 391 5.42 10.88 4.07
CA ILE A 391 5.48 10.07 2.86
C ILE A 391 5.13 8.66 3.28
N GLY A 392 4.19 8.00 2.63
CA GLY A 392 3.71 6.68 3.02
C GLY A 392 2.22 6.49 2.73
N LEU A 393 1.60 5.53 3.41
CA LEU A 393 0.19 5.20 3.26
C LEU A 393 -0.44 4.89 4.64
N PRO A 394 -1.66 5.35 4.95
CA PRO A 394 -2.40 4.92 6.13
C PRO A 394 -3.01 3.53 5.94
N ALA A 395 -3.15 2.75 7.02
CA ALA A 395 -4.00 1.56 7.06
C ALA A 395 -5.40 1.86 7.59
N PHE A 396 -6.37 1.00 7.30
CA PHE A 396 -7.76 1.15 7.74
C PHE A 396 -8.36 -0.11 8.36
N ASP A 397 -8.84 0.01 9.58
CA ASP A 397 -9.62 -1.02 10.27
C ASP A 397 -11.13 -0.75 10.14
N PRO A 398 -11.87 -1.57 9.37
CA PRO A 398 -13.32 -1.43 9.19
C PRO A 398 -14.14 -1.91 10.40
N VAL A 399 -13.54 -2.61 11.37
CA VAL A 399 -14.21 -3.03 12.63
C VAL A 399 -14.23 -1.90 13.64
N LEU A 400 -13.17 -1.08 13.66
CA LEU A 400 -13.05 0.10 14.52
C LEU A 400 -13.37 1.42 13.80
N ASN A 401 -13.69 1.38 12.50
CA ASN A 401 -13.80 2.54 11.61
C ASN A 401 -12.62 3.50 11.78
N ARG A 402 -11.39 2.97 11.74
CA ARG A 402 -10.21 3.70 12.21
C ARG A 402 -9.08 3.68 11.18
N ILE A 403 -8.51 4.85 10.91
CA ILE A 403 -7.33 5.05 10.06
C ILE A 403 -6.11 5.10 10.98
N TYR A 404 -5.03 4.39 10.63
CA TYR A 404 -3.74 4.45 11.35
C TYR A 404 -2.64 4.89 10.40
N LEU A 405 -1.75 5.75 10.88
CA LEU A 405 -0.63 6.25 10.10
C LEU A 405 0.58 6.58 10.98
N GLY A 406 1.77 6.40 10.43
CA GLY A 406 3.01 6.89 11.02
C GLY A 406 3.13 8.41 10.88
N ASN A 407 3.85 9.01 11.82
CA ASN A 407 4.23 10.41 11.80
C ASN A 407 5.71 10.54 12.22
N PRO A 408 6.65 10.91 11.34
CA PRO A 408 8.08 10.89 11.68
C PRO A 408 8.54 12.04 12.56
N VAL A 409 7.74 13.10 12.67
CA VAL A 409 8.07 14.34 13.39
C VAL A 409 6.84 14.96 14.03
N ASP A 410 7.00 15.60 15.19
CA ASP A 410 5.93 16.38 15.81
C ASP A 410 5.34 17.43 14.83
N SER A 411 4.03 17.64 14.91
CA SER A 411 3.31 18.62 14.09
C SER A 411 3.79 20.05 14.39
N SER A 412 3.67 20.95 13.42
CA SER A 412 4.00 22.37 13.62
C SER A 412 3.16 23.05 14.73
N SER A 413 2.03 22.45 15.13
CA SER A 413 1.18 22.91 16.24
C SER A 413 1.49 22.24 17.58
N GLY A 414 2.30 21.18 17.62
CA GLY A 414 2.55 20.34 18.79
C GLY A 414 1.37 19.49 19.26
N ILE A 415 0.21 19.55 18.57
CA ILE A 415 -1.02 18.81 18.90
C ILE A 415 -0.85 17.32 18.59
N VAL A 416 -0.23 17.02 17.45
CA VAL A 416 0.08 15.64 17.03
C VAL A 416 1.57 15.44 17.20
N ARG A 417 1.96 14.36 17.87
CA ARG A 417 3.35 13.96 18.07
C ARG A 417 3.77 12.93 17.03
N HIS A 418 5.07 12.73 16.91
CA HIS A 418 5.68 11.63 16.18
C HIS A 418 5.16 10.26 16.64
N GLY A 419 5.55 9.18 15.94
CA GLY A 419 5.12 7.81 16.23
C GLY A 419 3.82 7.45 15.51
N LEU A 420 2.91 6.77 16.20
CA LEU A 420 1.69 6.22 15.60
C LEU A 420 0.47 7.08 15.95
N VAL A 421 -0.34 7.41 14.93
CA VAL A 421 -1.56 8.22 15.07
C VAL A 421 -2.75 7.39 14.59
N ALA A 422 -3.83 7.39 15.37
CA ALA A 422 -5.11 6.80 14.98
C ALA A 422 -6.20 7.86 14.86
N LEU A 423 -6.96 7.82 13.77
CA LEU A 423 -8.10 8.69 13.50
C LEU A 423 -9.39 7.87 13.40
N SER A 424 -10.41 8.22 14.17
CA SER A 424 -11.76 7.62 14.07
C SER A 424 -12.56 8.30 12.97
N VAL A 425 -13.20 7.49 12.12
CA VAL A 425 -14.21 7.91 11.15
C VAL A 425 -15.58 7.71 11.79
N GLN A 426 -16.29 8.83 11.99
CA GLN A 426 -17.59 8.87 12.67
C GLN A 426 -18.74 8.50 11.72
N SER A 427 -19.94 8.33 12.27
CA SER A 427 -21.14 7.99 11.50
C SER A 427 -21.66 9.10 10.59
N ASP A 428 -21.26 10.36 10.83
CA ASP A 428 -21.48 11.51 9.95
C ASP A 428 -20.32 11.73 8.96
N CYS A 429 -19.40 10.76 8.87
CA CYS A 429 -18.19 10.77 8.05
C CYS A 429 -17.14 11.82 8.43
N SER A 430 -17.33 12.51 9.56
CA SER A 430 -16.28 13.32 10.16
C SER A 430 -15.12 12.44 10.66
N VAL A 431 -13.93 13.02 10.71
CA VAL A 431 -12.70 12.34 11.14
C VAL A 431 -12.07 13.11 12.29
N ALA A 432 -11.69 12.40 13.36
CA ALA A 432 -11.10 12.99 14.56
C ALA A 432 -9.98 12.10 15.12
N ILE A 433 -9.03 12.68 15.84
CA ILE A 433 -7.97 11.91 16.52
C ILE A 433 -8.62 11.01 17.59
N ALA A 434 -8.37 9.71 17.49
CA ALA A 434 -8.79 8.71 18.48
C ALA A 434 -7.74 8.57 19.58
N TRP A 435 -6.47 8.46 19.18
CA TRP A 435 -5.30 8.43 20.05
C TRP A 435 -4.03 8.74 19.24
N ASN A 436 -2.95 9.10 19.94
CA ASN A 436 -1.61 9.25 19.37
C ASN A 436 -0.59 8.71 20.38
N LEU A 437 0.24 7.76 19.92
CA LEU A 437 1.28 7.11 20.70
C LEU A 437 2.65 7.67 20.24
N PRO A 438 3.33 8.50 21.07
CA PRO A 438 4.67 8.99 20.78
C PRO A 438 5.71 7.89 21.03
N VAL A 439 6.16 7.26 19.95
CA VAL A 439 7.18 6.21 19.92
C VAL A 439 8.09 6.37 18.70
N GLY A 440 9.29 5.80 18.78
CA GLY A 440 10.28 5.91 17.72
C GLY A 440 10.99 7.27 17.66
N VAL A 441 11.74 7.50 16.58
CA VAL A 441 12.63 8.65 16.41
C VAL A 441 11.88 9.86 15.82
N ASN A 442 11.72 10.90 16.64
CA ASN A 442 11.26 12.24 16.22
C ASN A 442 12.35 12.93 15.37
N SER A 443 12.30 12.80 14.04
CA SER A 443 13.35 13.31 13.15
C SER A 443 12.81 13.86 11.82
N ALA A 444 13.12 15.13 11.58
CA ALA A 444 12.84 15.81 10.31
C ALA A 444 13.92 15.46 9.27
N GLY A 445 13.51 15.31 8.01
CA GLY A 445 14.37 15.16 6.84
C GLY A 445 15.05 13.81 6.67
N GLN A 446 15.18 12.99 7.72
CA GLN A 446 15.86 11.69 7.67
C GLN A 446 14.92 10.48 7.87
N ASN A 447 13.85 10.60 8.67
CA ASN A 447 12.95 9.49 8.96
C ASN A 447 11.71 9.53 8.06
N PRO A 448 11.42 8.52 7.21
CA PRO A 448 10.16 8.45 6.45
C PRO A 448 9.04 7.82 7.29
N SER A 449 7.78 8.07 6.92
CA SER A 449 6.66 7.33 7.53
C SER A 449 6.51 5.96 6.89
N ILE A 450 6.56 4.90 7.70
CA ILE A 450 6.27 3.55 7.24
C ILE A 450 4.76 3.29 7.37
N SER A 451 4.19 2.61 6.38
CA SER A 451 2.75 2.33 6.37
C SER A 451 2.45 1.24 7.40
N PRO A 452 1.62 1.50 8.42
CA PRO A 452 1.34 0.51 9.46
C PRO A 452 0.49 -0.63 8.89
N ILE A 453 0.50 -1.79 9.56
CA ILE A 453 -0.39 -2.91 9.27
C ILE A 453 -1.33 -3.15 10.45
N VAL A 454 -2.58 -3.52 10.20
CA VAL A 454 -3.54 -3.90 11.23
C VAL A 454 -3.93 -5.36 11.08
N ALA A 455 -3.81 -6.14 12.15
CA ALA A 455 -4.22 -7.53 12.19
C ALA A 455 -4.80 -7.88 13.56
N ASN A 456 -6.02 -8.44 13.58
CA ASN A 456 -6.63 -9.04 14.78
C ASN A 456 -6.61 -8.15 16.05
N GLY A 457 -6.91 -6.86 15.90
CA GLY A 457 -6.94 -5.89 17.00
C GLY A 457 -5.58 -5.28 17.39
N VAL A 458 -4.52 -5.61 16.65
CA VAL A 458 -3.16 -5.06 16.86
C VAL A 458 -2.73 -4.26 15.62
N VAL A 459 -2.11 -3.11 15.85
CA VAL A 459 -1.46 -2.29 14.82
C VAL A 459 0.06 -2.46 14.94
N TYR A 460 0.69 -2.78 13.82
CA TYR A 460 2.13 -2.98 13.69
C TYR A 460 2.71 -1.77 12.96
N TYR A 461 3.62 -1.06 13.62
CA TYR A 461 4.25 0.17 13.15
C TYR A 461 5.76 0.01 13.17
N ALA A 462 6.43 0.33 12.07
CA ALA A 462 7.89 0.34 11.98
C ALA A 462 8.40 1.78 12.01
N ASP A 463 9.41 2.04 12.84
CA ASP A 463 10.08 3.33 12.92
C ASP A 463 11.33 3.32 12.03
N GLY A 464 11.21 4.00 10.89
CA GLY A 464 12.11 3.94 9.74
C GLY A 464 13.59 3.85 10.09
N ILE A 465 14.21 4.96 10.50
CA ILE A 465 15.64 4.98 10.86
C ILE A 465 15.92 4.39 12.25
N GLY A 466 14.92 4.34 13.14
CA GLY A 466 15.05 3.76 14.48
C GLY A 466 15.25 2.24 14.49
N SER A 467 14.93 1.56 13.38
CA SER A 467 15.03 0.09 13.23
C SER A 467 14.16 -0.70 14.21
N GLU A 468 13.09 -0.08 14.72
CA GLU A 468 12.19 -0.68 15.70
C GLU A 468 10.82 -1.00 15.09
N VAL A 469 10.20 -2.11 15.50
CA VAL A 469 8.79 -2.41 15.21
C VAL A 469 8.02 -2.49 16.51
N PHE A 470 6.91 -1.76 16.57
CA PHE A 470 5.97 -1.70 17.68
C PHE A 470 4.70 -2.47 17.35
N ALA A 471 4.18 -3.21 18.30
CA ALA A 471 2.82 -3.76 18.27
C ALA A 471 1.95 -2.99 19.29
N VAL A 472 0.83 -2.47 18.83
CA VAL A 472 0.00 -1.48 19.56
C VAL A 472 -1.46 -1.95 19.56
N ASP A 473 -2.14 -1.87 20.70
CA ASP A 473 -3.58 -2.17 20.77
C ASP A 473 -4.37 -1.17 19.92
N ALA A 474 -5.11 -1.66 18.94
CA ALA A 474 -5.82 -0.84 17.96
C ALA A 474 -6.89 0.06 18.60
N ARG A 475 -7.50 -0.39 19.72
CA ARG A 475 -8.59 0.33 20.39
C ARG A 475 -8.11 1.48 21.27
N SER A 476 -6.99 1.29 21.98
CA SER A 476 -6.51 2.20 23.03
C SER A 476 -5.24 2.96 22.69
N GLY A 477 -4.43 2.47 21.75
CA GLY A 477 -3.10 3.02 21.47
C GLY A 477 -2.03 2.58 22.47
N ALA A 478 -2.31 1.63 23.36
CA ALA A 478 -1.32 1.08 24.28
C ALA A 478 -0.28 0.24 23.54
N GLN A 479 1.00 0.50 23.76
CA GLN A 479 2.08 -0.37 23.29
C GLN A 479 2.02 -1.72 24.01
N LEU A 480 1.95 -2.81 23.25
CA LEU A 480 1.87 -4.19 23.75
C LEU A 480 3.22 -4.92 23.66
N TRP A 481 4.03 -4.58 22.66
CA TRP A 481 5.34 -5.16 22.40
C TRP A 481 6.16 -4.21 21.51
N ALA A 482 7.48 -4.35 21.54
CA ALA A 482 8.36 -3.78 20.53
C ALA A 482 9.62 -4.64 20.35
N THR A 483 10.29 -4.55 19.19
CA THR A 483 11.52 -5.32 18.93
C THR A 483 12.67 -4.99 19.88
N ASN A 484 12.66 -3.83 20.57
CA ASN A 484 13.67 -3.56 21.60
C ASN A 484 13.59 -4.50 22.83
N ASN A 485 12.49 -5.23 23.01
CA ASN A 485 12.35 -6.26 24.05
C ASN A 485 13.21 -7.51 23.77
N LEU A 486 13.63 -7.72 22.52
CA LEU A 486 14.36 -8.91 22.09
C LEU A 486 15.88 -8.80 22.36
N PRO A 487 16.63 -9.91 22.40
CA PRO A 487 18.09 -9.90 22.34
C PRO A 487 18.60 -9.09 21.14
N ALA A 488 19.76 -8.42 21.27
CA ALA A 488 20.27 -7.53 20.23
C ALA A 488 20.57 -8.23 18.88
N ALA A 489 20.84 -9.54 18.90
CA ALA A 489 21.05 -10.34 17.70
C ALA A 489 19.78 -10.57 16.86
N ASP A 490 18.60 -10.46 17.50
CA ASP A 490 17.28 -10.76 16.94
C ASP A 490 16.54 -9.49 16.45
N ARG A 491 17.19 -8.33 16.56
CA ARG A 491 16.65 -7.03 16.15
C ARG A 491 17.05 -6.71 14.71
N VAL A 492 16.15 -6.02 14.01
CA VAL A 492 16.49 -5.37 12.75
C VAL A 492 17.47 -4.22 13.01
N THR A 493 18.36 -3.97 12.06
CA THR A 493 19.35 -2.89 12.12
C THR A 493 19.42 -2.13 10.79
N GLY A 494 20.06 -0.95 10.79
CA GLY A 494 20.29 -0.16 9.57
C GLY A 494 19.07 0.56 8.99
N GLY A 495 17.86 0.32 9.52
CA GLY A 495 16.60 0.96 9.15
C GLY A 495 15.59 0.01 8.49
N ILE A 496 14.30 0.29 8.70
CA ILE A 496 13.15 -0.46 8.16
C ILE A 496 12.37 0.48 7.23
N PHE A 497 12.59 0.36 5.92
CA PHE A 497 12.02 1.29 4.94
C PHE A 497 10.84 0.69 4.16
N THR A 498 10.14 -0.28 4.75
CA THR A 498 8.96 -0.92 4.18
C THR A 498 8.03 -1.44 5.26
N SER A 499 6.76 -1.66 4.91
CA SER A 499 5.76 -2.15 5.84
C SER A 499 6.10 -3.57 6.33
N PRO A 500 5.88 -3.89 7.62
CA PRO A 500 5.90 -5.27 8.08
C PRO A 500 4.77 -6.07 7.42
N THR A 501 4.80 -7.40 7.49
CA THR A 501 3.68 -8.26 7.05
C THR A 501 3.24 -9.15 8.20
N VAL A 502 1.94 -9.17 8.49
CA VAL A 502 1.37 -9.97 9.58
C VAL A 502 0.31 -10.92 9.03
N VAL A 503 0.66 -12.20 9.03
CA VAL A 503 -0.08 -13.24 8.32
C VAL A 503 0.22 -14.62 8.93
N ASN A 504 -0.79 -15.48 9.02
CA ASN A 504 -0.67 -16.86 9.48
C ASN A 504 0.00 -17.03 10.86
N GLY A 505 -0.14 -16.05 11.74
CA GLY A 505 0.50 -16.06 13.05
C GLY A 505 1.96 -15.62 13.09
N GLN A 506 2.50 -15.12 11.97
CA GLN A 506 3.87 -14.64 11.84
C GLN A 506 3.92 -13.13 11.55
N LEU A 507 4.96 -12.47 12.06
CA LEU A 507 5.34 -11.09 11.72
C LEU A 507 6.66 -11.14 10.93
N PHE A 508 6.62 -10.69 9.67
CA PHE A 508 7.81 -10.54 8.83
C PHE A 508 8.22 -9.06 8.75
N VAL A 509 9.51 -8.80 8.92
CA VAL A 509 10.12 -7.46 8.83
C VAL A 509 11.34 -7.53 7.93
N ALA A 510 11.50 -6.55 7.05
CA ALA A 510 12.64 -6.45 6.13
C ALA A 510 13.30 -5.08 6.22
N GLY A 511 14.63 -5.03 6.16
CA GLY A 511 15.39 -3.80 6.41
C GLY A 511 16.63 -3.61 5.57
N SER A 512 17.36 -2.55 5.89
CA SER A 512 18.66 -2.19 5.28
C SER A 512 19.84 -2.99 5.84
N ASP A 513 19.64 -3.85 6.84
CA ASP A 513 20.59 -4.91 7.25
C ASP A 513 20.60 -6.14 6.33
N HIS A 514 19.96 -6.02 5.16
CA HIS A 514 19.84 -7.03 4.10
C HIS A 514 19.01 -8.26 4.48
N LYS A 515 18.34 -8.24 5.63
CA LYS A 515 17.70 -9.42 6.21
C LYS A 515 16.18 -9.33 6.19
N ILE A 516 15.55 -10.48 5.97
CA ILE A 516 14.18 -10.71 6.40
C ILE A 516 14.24 -11.40 7.76
N HIS A 517 13.55 -10.82 8.73
CA HIS A 517 13.36 -11.35 10.08
C HIS A 517 11.93 -11.84 10.22
N ALA A 518 11.75 -13.03 10.80
CA ALA A 518 10.45 -13.61 11.10
C ALA A 518 10.29 -13.79 12.62
N TYR A 519 9.18 -13.28 13.14
CA TYR A 519 8.80 -13.37 14.54
C TYR A 519 7.47 -14.12 14.69
N GLY A 520 7.31 -14.86 15.78
CA GLY A 520 6.07 -15.55 16.13
C GLY A 520 6.00 -15.89 17.62
N LEU A 521 4.95 -16.62 18.00
CA LEU A 521 4.74 -17.12 19.37
C LEU A 521 5.69 -18.26 19.74
#